data_AF-A0A0G0GDW4-F1
#
_entry.id   AF-A0A0G0GDW4-F1
#
_cell.length_a   1.000
_cell.length_b   1.000
_cell.length_c   1.000
_cell.angle_alpha   90.00
_cell.angle_beta   90.00
_cell.angle_gamma   90.00
#
_symmetry.space_group_name_H-M   'P 1'
#
loop_
_entity.id
_entity.type
_entity.pdbx_description
1 polymer ?
#
loop_
_entity_poly.entity_id
_entity_poly.type
_entity_poly.pdbx_seq_one_letter_code
_entity_poly.pdbx_strand_id
1 'polypeptide(L)'
;MQCSSSPLEKAVMSLRRALKLRQWLVFFSSIIKIIRNMKVSGSVKPRCAKCKTVRRSGTIYVICENPRHKQRQGSKMRKKSA
;
A
#
# COMPACT_ATOMS: atom_id res chain seq x y z
N MET A 1 -37.41 -7.84 -44.16
CA MET A 1 -37.83 -8.96 -43.29
C MET A 1 -36.86 -9.02 -42.11
N GLN A 2 -37.30 -8.56 -40.94
CA GLN A 2 -36.50 -8.63 -39.71
C GLN A 2 -36.86 -9.93 -38.99
N CYS A 3 -35.88 -10.84 -38.84
CA CYS A 3 -36.03 -12.04 -38.02
C CYS A 3 -35.73 -11.68 -36.55
N SER A 4 -36.69 -11.96 -35.69
CA SER A 4 -36.66 -11.78 -34.24
C SER A 4 -35.70 -12.78 -33.59
N SER A 5 -34.56 -12.30 -33.08
CA SER A 5 -33.73 -13.03 -32.12
C SER A 5 -34.59 -13.43 -30.91
N SER A 6 -34.67 -14.72 -30.60
CA SER A 6 -35.56 -15.31 -29.59
C SER A 6 -35.24 -14.80 -28.16
N PRO A 7 -36.25 -14.75 -27.26
CA PRO A 7 -36.07 -14.26 -25.88
C PRO A 7 -35.05 -15.07 -25.06
N LEU A 8 -34.78 -16.32 -25.47
CA LEU A 8 -33.83 -17.20 -24.80
C LEU A 8 -32.37 -16.78 -25.01
N GLU A 9 -32.00 -16.27 -26.19
CA GLU A 9 -30.63 -15.79 -26.48
C GLU A 9 -30.24 -14.60 -25.58
N LYS A 10 -31.21 -13.75 -25.24
CA LYS A 10 -31.00 -12.59 -24.35
C LYS A 10 -30.79 -13.00 -22.89
N ALA A 11 -31.29 -14.16 -22.47
CA ALA A 11 -31.14 -14.66 -21.09
C ALA A 11 -29.73 -15.20 -20.81
N VAL A 12 -29.09 -15.86 -21.78
CA VAL A 12 -27.73 -16.42 -21.63
C VAL A 12 -26.67 -15.31 -21.50
N MET A 13 -26.90 -14.15 -22.12
CA MET A 13 -26.07 -12.94 -21.97
C MET A 13 -26.22 -12.23 -20.61
N SER A 14 -27.29 -12.49 -19.85
CA SER A 14 -27.54 -11.89 -18.52
C SER A 14 -26.79 -12.61 -17.38
N LEU A 15 -26.61 -13.94 -17.47
CA LEU A 15 -25.91 -14.71 -16.43
C LEU A 15 -24.37 -14.58 -16.43
N ARG A 16 -23.75 -14.01 -17.47
CA ARG A 16 -22.31 -13.69 -17.44
C ARG A 16 -21.96 -12.39 -16.69
N ARG A 17 -22.93 -11.62 -16.23
CA ARG A 17 -22.70 -10.37 -15.44
C ARG A 17 -22.72 -10.57 -13.92
N ALA A 18 -23.08 -11.74 -13.42
CA ALA A 18 -23.20 -11.98 -11.97
C ALA A 18 -21.90 -12.44 -11.27
N LEU A 19 -20.80 -12.64 -12.00
CA LEU A 19 -19.49 -13.05 -11.45
C LEU A 19 -18.37 -12.03 -11.70
N LYS A 20 -18.70 -10.81 -12.14
CA LYS A 20 -17.69 -9.78 -12.48
C LYS A 20 -17.67 -8.59 -11.52
N LEU A 21 -17.91 -8.86 -10.24
CA LEU A 21 -17.72 -7.88 -9.14
C LEU A 21 -16.98 -8.47 -7.92
N ARG A 22 -16.50 -9.72 -8.00
CA ARG A 22 -15.74 -10.35 -6.91
C ARG A 22 -14.22 -10.29 -7.11
N GLN A 23 -13.75 -10.20 -8.36
CA GLN A 23 -12.32 -10.15 -8.68
C GLN A 23 -11.68 -8.76 -8.46
N TRP A 24 -12.46 -7.68 -8.52
CA TRP A 24 -11.93 -6.31 -8.42
C TRP A 24 -11.53 -5.93 -6.98
N LEU A 25 -12.24 -6.46 -5.98
CA LEU A 25 -11.97 -6.21 -4.56
C LEU A 25 -10.72 -6.95 -4.04
N VAL A 26 -10.41 -8.14 -4.57
CA VAL A 26 -9.19 -8.89 -4.21
C VAL A 26 -7.94 -8.39 -4.94
N PHE A 27 -8.09 -7.74 -6.09
CA PHE A 27 -6.98 -7.08 -6.79
C PHE A 27 -6.58 -5.76 -6.11
N PHE A 28 -7.56 -4.95 -5.71
CA PHE A 28 -7.31 -3.68 -5.00
C PHE A 28 -6.77 -3.88 -3.58
N SER A 29 -7.26 -4.91 -2.86
CA SER A 29 -6.87 -5.17 -1.46
C SER A 29 -5.39 -5.55 -1.29
N SER A 30 -4.78 -6.17 -2.29
CA SER A 30 -3.35 -6.54 -2.26
C SER A 30 -2.41 -5.33 -2.28
N ILE A 31 -2.87 -4.18 -2.80
CA ILE A 31 -2.09 -2.94 -2.90
C ILE A 31 -1.99 -2.24 -1.52
N ILE A 32 -2.99 -2.40 -0.66
CA ILE A 32 -3.03 -1.71 0.65
C ILE A 32 -2.08 -2.37 1.67
N LYS A 33 -1.70 -3.64 1.47
CA LYS A 33 -0.85 -4.40 2.39
C LYS A 33 0.65 -4.03 2.36
N ILE A 34 1.08 -3.14 1.44
CA ILE A 34 2.50 -2.83 1.16
C ILE A 34 3.00 -1.60 1.96
N ILE A 35 2.11 -0.80 2.55
CA ILE A 35 2.44 0.45 3.28
C ILE A 35 2.83 0.18 4.75
N ARG A 36 3.32 -1.03 5.02
CA ARG A 36 3.56 -1.55 6.37
C ARG A 36 4.60 -0.73 7.14
N ASN A 37 4.09 0.01 8.12
CA ASN A 37 4.63 0.18 9.47
C ASN A 37 6.01 0.85 9.62
N MET A 38 6.08 2.16 9.36
CA MET A 38 7.24 2.99 9.71
C MET A 38 7.30 3.19 11.24
N LYS A 39 8.41 2.79 11.88
CA LYS A 39 8.58 2.90 13.34
C LYS A 39 9.29 4.19 13.75
N VAL A 40 8.68 4.99 14.62
CA VAL A 40 9.34 6.19 15.19
C VAL A 40 10.12 5.81 16.44
N SER A 41 11.39 6.22 16.55
CA SER A 41 12.25 5.94 17.70
C SER A 41 13.24 7.08 17.94
N GLY A 42 13.69 7.30 19.19
CA GLY A 42 14.64 8.37 19.52
C GLY A 42 16.05 8.15 18.95
N SER A 43 16.48 6.89 18.84
CA SER A 43 17.74 6.50 18.20
C SER A 43 17.45 5.61 17.01
N VAL A 44 17.99 5.97 15.84
CA VAL A 44 17.88 5.19 14.61
C VAL A 44 19.24 4.62 14.24
N LYS A 45 19.31 3.29 14.15
CA LYS A 45 20.47 2.55 13.66
C LYS A 45 20.06 1.63 12.50
N PRO A 46 20.92 1.44 11.49
CA PRO A 46 20.69 0.45 10.43
C PRO A 46 20.75 -0.97 11.02
N ARG A 47 19.86 -1.85 10.58
CA ARG A 47 19.79 -3.26 11.03
C ARG A 47 20.36 -4.25 10.02
N CYS A 48 20.62 -3.78 8.80
CA CYS A 48 20.95 -4.61 7.65
C CYS A 48 21.92 -3.85 6.73
N ALA A 49 22.71 -4.56 5.91
CA ALA A 49 23.63 -3.92 4.96
C ALA A 49 22.93 -3.03 3.91
N LYS A 50 21.68 -3.36 3.58
CA LYS A 50 20.85 -2.58 2.64
C LYS A 50 20.17 -1.36 3.26
N CYS A 51 20.25 -1.19 4.58
CA CYS A 51 19.53 -0.16 5.30
C CYS A 51 20.27 1.17 5.12
N LYS A 52 19.61 2.16 4.50
CA LYS A 52 20.22 3.47 4.20
C LYS A 52 19.69 4.54 5.15
N THR A 53 20.60 5.31 5.72
CA THR A 53 20.27 6.47 6.55
C THR A 53 20.11 7.69 5.65
N VAL A 54 18.93 8.30 5.63
CA VAL A 54 18.63 9.48 4.81
C VAL A 54 18.10 10.62 5.68
N ARG A 55 18.45 11.85 5.35
CA ARG A 55 17.90 13.06 5.98
C ARG A 55 16.83 13.66 5.07
N ARG A 56 15.61 13.81 5.59
CA ARG A 56 14.48 14.44 4.88
C ARG A 56 13.82 15.44 5.83
N SER A 57 13.61 16.68 5.39
CA SER A 57 12.94 17.74 6.18
C SER A 57 13.52 17.90 7.60
N GLY A 58 14.86 17.90 7.71
CA GLY A 58 15.57 18.04 8.98
C GLY A 58 15.44 16.84 9.95
N THR A 59 14.86 15.72 9.52
CA THR A 59 14.70 14.51 10.33
C THR A 59 15.47 13.34 9.69
N ILE A 60 16.08 12.48 10.52
CA ILE A 60 16.79 11.28 10.06
C ILE A 60 15.81 10.12 9.90
N TYR A 61 15.92 9.40 8.79
CA TYR A 61 15.14 8.21 8.47
C TYR A 61 16.07 7.04 8.12
N VAL A 62 15.64 5.83 8.41
CA VAL A 62 16.25 4.60 7.89
C VAL A 62 15.28 3.99 6.89
N ILE A 63 15.73 3.84 5.65
CA ILE A 63 14.96 3.25 4.56
C ILE A 63 15.58 1.90 4.20
N CYS A 64 14.72 0.93 3.93
CA CYS A 64 15.09 -0.40 3.48
C CYS A 64 13.97 -0.95 2.58
N GLU A 65 14.33 -1.89 1.70
CA GLU A 65 13.38 -2.72 0.95
C GLU A 65 12.44 -3.49 1.91
N ASN A 66 12.98 -3.98 3.03
CA ASN A 66 12.18 -4.63 4.06
C ASN A 66 11.43 -3.59 4.92
N PRO A 67 10.08 -3.60 4.94
CA PRO A 67 9.28 -2.63 5.70
C PRO A 67 9.53 -2.68 7.22
N ARG A 68 9.96 -3.82 7.77
CA ARG A 68 10.25 -3.96 9.21
C ARG A 68 11.43 -3.10 9.69
N HIS A 69 12.29 -2.66 8.79
CA HIS A 69 13.48 -1.86 9.11
C HIS A 69 13.26 -0.36 8.88
N LYS A 70 12.11 0.06 8.35
CA LYS A 70 11.79 1.47 8.11
C LYS A 70 11.62 2.19 9.44
N GLN A 71 12.47 3.18 9.71
CA GLN A 71 12.48 3.90 10.97
C GLN A 71 12.57 5.42 10.75
N ARG A 72 12.01 6.21 11.67
CA ARG A 72 12.09 7.68 11.72
C ARG A 72 12.65 8.10 13.07
N GLN A 73 13.61 9.01 13.08
CA GLN A 73 14.09 9.62 14.31
C GLN A 73 13.02 10.55 14.88
N GLY A 74 12.56 10.25 16.09
CA GLY A 74 11.57 11.04 16.82
C GLY A 74 12.07 11.33 18.22
N SER A 75 12.82 12.42 18.37
CA SER A 75 13.09 13.06 19.66
C SER A 75 13.59 14.48 19.40
N LYS A 76 12.66 15.39 19.06
CA LYS A 76 12.94 16.82 19.20
C LYS A 76 12.90 17.13 20.69
N MET A 77 13.98 16.86 21.43
CA MET A 77 14.28 17.75 22.55
C MET A 77 14.59 19.08 21.86
N ARG A 78 13.59 19.95 21.75
CA ARG A 78 13.86 21.37 21.59
C ARG A 78 14.81 21.69 22.73
N LYS A 79 16.09 21.94 22.44
CA LYS A 79 16.88 22.76 23.35
C LYS A 79 16.06 24.05 23.41
N LYS A 80 15.30 24.24 24.51
CA LYS A 80 14.77 25.56 24.83
C LYS A 80 16.03 26.41 24.89
N SER A 81 16.20 27.29 23.90
CA SER A 81 17.17 28.36 24.01
C SER A 81 16.85 29.07 25.32
N ALA A 82 17.84 29.09 26.22
CA ALA A 82 17.79 29.89 27.44
C ALA A 82 17.76 31.37 27.07
#